data_AF-A0A8X6FXG0-F1
#
_entry.id   AF-A0A8X6FXG0-F1
#
_cell.length_a   1.000
_cell.length_b   1.000
_cell.length_c   1.000
_cell.angle_alpha   90.00
_cell.angle_beta   90.00
_cell.angle_gamma   90.00
#
_symmetry.space_group_name_H-M   'P 1'
#
loop_
_entity.id
_entity.type
_entity.pdbx_description
1 polymer ?
#
loop_
_entity_poly.entity_id
_entity_poly.type
_entity_poly.pdbx_seq_one_letter_code
_entity_poly.pdbx_strand_id
1 'polypeptide(L)'
;MKTNTEEFQYRFRNPDNSSVFRSELVAIREALNLALDNHASDTWILTDSKSSIQFLKDSSNVLDFGGGYTFEISCIDQGQLGMLSVDTLSCRGLWK
;
A
#
# COMPACT_ATOMS: atom_id res chain seq x y z
N MET A 1 1.57 -23.18 14.53
CA MET A 1 2.33 -22.91 13.28
C MET A 1 3.19 -21.70 13.53
N LYS A 2 4.52 -21.84 13.50
CA LYS A 2 5.42 -20.67 13.44
C LYS A 2 5.52 -20.31 11.96
N THR A 3 4.89 -19.22 11.56
CA THR A 3 5.23 -18.60 10.27
C THR A 3 6.63 -18.03 10.47
N ASN A 4 7.61 -18.47 9.67
CA ASN A 4 8.85 -17.71 9.52
C ASN A 4 8.44 -16.43 8.80
N THR A 5 8.04 -15.42 9.57
CA THR A 5 7.73 -14.10 9.04
C THR A 5 9.06 -13.44 8.78
N GLU A 6 9.53 -13.50 7.54
CA GLU A 6 10.70 -12.75 7.11
C GLU A 6 10.33 -11.25 7.11
N GLU A 7 10.99 -10.48 7.97
CA GLU A 7 10.81 -9.03 8.04
C GLU A 7 11.73 -8.38 7.00
N PHE A 8 11.13 -7.84 5.95
CA PHE A 8 11.86 -7.11 4.92
C PHE A 8 11.81 -5.60 5.21
N GLN A 9 12.98 -4.97 5.35
CA GLN A 9 13.08 -3.52 5.49
C GLN A 9 13.55 -2.88 4.18
N TYR A 10 12.69 -2.06 3.58
CA TYR A 10 13.03 -1.25 2.41
C TYR A 10 13.21 0.22 2.79
N ARG A 11 14.15 0.90 2.12
CA ARG A 11 14.37 2.34 2.26
C ARG A 11 14.37 2.98 0.88
N PHE A 12 13.33 3.75 0.59
CA PHE A 12 13.22 4.51 -0.64
C PHE A 12 13.62 5.96 -0.38
N ARG A 13 14.48 6.50 -1.24
CA ARG A 13 14.85 7.91 -1.19
C ARG A 13 13.93 8.70 -2.10
N ASN A 14 13.14 9.57 -1.50
CA ASN A 14 12.33 10.51 -2.27
C ASN A 14 13.18 11.63 -2.87
N PRO A 15 12.76 12.21 -4.00
CA PRO A 15 13.38 13.41 -4.55
C PRO A 15 13.43 14.54 -3.53
N ASP A 16 14.44 15.42 -3.66
CA ASP A 16 14.59 16.60 -2.81
C ASP A 16 13.31 17.48 -2.90
N ASN A 17 12.87 18.02 -1.76
CA ASN A 17 11.63 18.81 -1.59
C ASN A 17 10.30 18.03 -1.78
N SER A 18 10.30 16.71 -1.59
CA SER A 18 9.04 15.93 -1.59
C SER A 18 8.21 16.23 -0.34
N SER A 19 6.89 16.41 -0.51
CA SER A 19 5.98 16.53 0.63
C SER A 19 5.82 15.19 1.34
N VAL A 20 5.42 15.25 2.62
CA VAL A 20 5.09 14.06 3.42
C VAL A 20 4.01 13.24 2.71
N PHE A 21 2.95 13.89 2.23
CA PHE A 21 1.87 13.23 1.50
C PHE A 21 2.33 12.48 0.24
N ARG A 22 3.19 13.09 -0.59
CA ARG A 22 3.76 12.37 -1.75
C ARG A 22 4.63 11.20 -1.33
N SER A 23 5.32 11.32 -0.20
CA SER A 23 6.17 10.26 0.33
C SER A 23 5.36 9.04 0.77
N GLU A 24 4.21 9.27 1.40
CA GLU A 24 3.28 8.21 1.81
C GLU A 24 2.69 7.47 0.61
N LEU A 25 2.27 8.19 -0.44
CA LEU A 25 1.77 7.57 -1.67
C LEU A 25 2.85 6.76 -2.40
N VAL A 26 4.10 7.25 -2.43
CA VAL A 26 5.23 6.49 -2.98
C VAL A 26 5.48 5.23 -2.16
N ALA A 27 5.42 5.28 -0.84
CA ALA A 27 5.57 4.11 0.00
C ALA A 27 4.51 3.02 -0.29
N ILE A 28 3.24 3.42 -0.45
CA ILE A 28 2.16 2.50 -0.84
C ILE A 28 2.41 1.90 -2.23
N ARG A 29 2.80 2.73 -3.20
CA ARG A 29 3.13 2.29 -4.56
C ARG A 29 4.24 1.24 -4.57
N GLU A 30 5.34 1.50 -3.85
CA GLU A 30 6.46 0.57 -3.82
C GLU A 30 6.14 -0.71 -3.04
N ALA A 31 5.31 -0.64 -2.00
CA ALA A 31 4.79 -1.84 -1.33
C ALA A 31 3.96 -2.71 -2.29
N LEU A 32 3.18 -2.10 -3.19
CA LEU A 32 2.43 -2.82 -4.22
C LEU A 32 3.33 -3.40 -5.31
N ASN A 33 4.38 -2.69 -5.74
CA ASN A 33 5.38 -3.24 -6.65
C ASN A 33 6.06 -4.48 -6.05
N LEU A 34 6.45 -4.42 -4.78
CA LEU A 34 7.04 -5.56 -4.08
C LEU A 34 6.06 -6.72 -3.99
N ALA A 35 4.78 -6.46 -3.74
CA ALA A 35 3.76 -7.49 -3.77
C ALA A 35 3.62 -8.14 -5.16
N LEU A 36 3.67 -7.36 -6.24
CA LEU A 36 3.68 -7.90 -7.62
C LEU A 36 4.89 -8.77 -7.89
N ASP A 37 6.08 -8.30 -7.52
CA ASP A 37 7.34 -9.02 -7.72
C ASP A 37 7.34 -10.36 -6.96
N ASN A 38 6.62 -10.43 -5.84
CA ASN A 38 6.41 -11.66 -5.07
C ASN A 38 5.19 -12.48 -5.51
N HIS A 39 4.54 -12.12 -6.62
CA HIS A 39 3.32 -12.75 -7.14
C HIS A 39 2.18 -12.82 -6.11
N ALA A 40 2.10 -11.87 -5.18
CA ALA A 40 1.04 -11.80 -4.18
C ALA A 40 -0.25 -11.26 -4.82
N SER A 41 -1.29 -12.09 -4.87
CA SER A 41 -2.61 -11.69 -5.39
C SER A 41 -3.37 -10.77 -4.44
N ASP A 42 -3.24 -11.00 -3.14
CA ASP A 42 -3.95 -10.28 -2.09
C ASP A 42 -2.93 -9.72 -1.10
N THR A 43 -2.86 -8.39 -1.04
CA THR A 43 -1.87 -7.65 -0.24
C THR A 43 -2.56 -6.71 0.73
N TRP A 44 -2.11 -6.72 1.97
CA TRP A 44 -2.62 -5.85 3.03
C TRP A 44 -1.54 -4.83 3.38
N ILE A 45 -1.82 -3.55 3.21
CA ILE A 45 -0.90 -2.46 3.54
C ILE A 45 -1.45 -1.71 4.76
N LEU A 46 -0.65 -1.66 5.81
CA LEU A 46 -0.92 -0.86 7.01
C LEU A 46 -0.28 0.51 6.85
N THR A 47 -1.06 1.57 7.02
CA THR A 47 -0.56 2.95 6.94
C THR A 47 -1.18 3.83 8.01
N ASP A 48 -0.39 4.74 8.55
CA ASP A 48 -0.85 5.79 9.48
C ASP A 48 -1.32 7.06 8.74
N SER A 49 -1.15 7.11 7.42
CA SER A 49 -1.52 8.26 6.59
C SER A 49 -3.02 8.28 6.24
N LYS A 50 -3.81 8.93 7.09
CA LYS A 50 -5.23 9.22 6.82
C LYS A 50 -5.44 9.97 5.51
N SER A 51 -4.53 10.89 5.16
CA SER A 51 -4.58 11.62 3.89
C SER A 51 -4.43 10.71 2.68
N SER A 52 -3.53 9.73 2.73
CA SER A 52 -3.34 8.77 1.62
C SER A 52 -4.57 7.90 1.41
N ILE A 53 -5.20 7.46 2.51
CA ILE A 53 -6.43 6.67 2.43
C ILE A 53 -7.57 7.49 1.87
N GLN A 54 -7.78 8.71 2.36
CA GLN A 54 -8.83 9.56 1.83
C GLN A 54 -8.63 9.81 0.32
N PHE A 55 -7.39 10.10 -0.07
CA PHE A 55 -7.05 10.27 -1.49
C PHE A 55 -7.32 9.02 -2.33
N LEU A 56 -6.98 7.83 -1.82
CA LEU A 56 -7.21 6.56 -2.52
C LEU A 56 -8.70 6.17 -2.56
N LYS A 57 -9.51 6.59 -1.59
CA LYS A 57 -10.98 6.45 -1.63
C LYS A 57 -11.62 7.35 -2.67
N ASP A 58 -11.10 8.57 -2.80
CA ASP A 58 -11.63 9.60 -3.71
C ASP A 58 -11.18 9.36 -5.16
N SER A 59 -9.97 8.84 -5.34
CA SER A 59 -9.51 8.32 -6.63
C SER A 59 -10.26 7.03 -6.93
N SER A 60 -10.68 6.79 -8.17
CA SER A 60 -11.21 5.48 -8.57
C SER A 60 -10.25 4.41 -8.05
N ASN A 61 -10.73 3.46 -7.26
CA ASN A 61 -10.02 2.41 -6.51
C ASN A 61 -9.05 1.51 -7.33
N VAL A 62 -8.58 1.94 -8.50
CA VAL A 62 -7.72 1.24 -9.43
C VAL A 62 -6.44 2.04 -9.62
N LEU A 63 -5.31 1.45 -9.20
CA LEU A 63 -3.98 1.96 -9.55
C LEU A 63 -3.41 1.11 -10.69
N ASP A 64 -2.99 1.80 -11.76
CA ASP A 64 -2.27 1.20 -12.90
C ASP A 64 -0.77 1.40 -12.69
N PHE A 65 -0.03 0.29 -12.76
CA PHE A 65 1.43 0.27 -12.58
C PHE A 65 2.19 0.20 -13.92
N GLY A 66 1.46 0.17 -15.04
CA GLY A 66 2.03 -0.09 -16.36
C GLY A 66 2.24 -1.58 -16.61
N GLY A 67 2.37 -1.97 -17.88
CA GLY A 67 2.65 -3.38 -18.25
C GLY A 67 1.45 -4.34 -18.17
N GLY A 68 0.22 -3.83 -18.02
CA GLY A 68 -1.00 -4.64 -17.98
C GLY A 68 -1.46 -5.05 -16.58
N TYR A 69 -0.76 -4.60 -15.53
CA TYR A 69 -1.07 -4.92 -14.14
C TYR A 69 -1.85 -3.80 -13.47
N THR A 70 -2.99 -4.14 -12.90
CA THR A 70 -3.84 -3.21 -12.14
C THR A 70 -4.13 -3.77 -10.76
N PHE A 71 -4.04 -2.93 -9.73
CA PHE A 71 -4.56 -3.28 -8.41
C PHE A 71 -5.89 -2.62 -8.17
N GLU A 72 -6.85 -3.42 -7.71
CA GLU A 72 -8.03 -2.91 -7.05
C GLU A 72 -7.71 -2.68 -5.56
N ILE A 73 -7.82 -1.43 -5.11
CA ILE A 73 -7.53 -1.01 -3.75
C ILE A 73 -8.85 -0.72 -3.05
N SER A 74 -9.09 -1.46 -1.99
CA SER A 74 -10.22 -1.29 -1.10
C SER A 74 -9.71 -0.77 0.24
N CYS A 75 -10.17 0.40 0.64
CA CYS A 75 -9.84 0.95 1.95
C CYS A 75 -10.72 0.28 3.00
N ILE A 76 -10.10 -0.40 3.96
CA ILE A 76 -10.78 -1.08 5.06
C ILE A 76 -10.39 -0.36 6.34
N ASP A 77 -11.36 0.27 6.99
CA ASP A 77 -11.19 0.80 8.34
C ASP A 77 -11.09 -0.39 9.31
N GLN A 78 -9.88 -0.69 9.77
CA GLN A 78 -9.60 -1.80 10.70
C GLN A 78 -8.99 -1.31 12.01
N GLY A 79 -9.71 -0.44 12.72
CA GLY A 79 -9.58 -0.30 14.18
C GLY A 79 -8.17 0.00 14.72
N GLN A 80 -8.02 -0.07 16.05
CA GLN A 80 -6.79 0.31 16.75
C GLN A 80 -5.84 -0.87 16.93
N LEU A 81 -4.56 -0.68 16.57
CA LEU A 81 -3.46 -1.56 16.96
C LEU A 81 -2.65 -0.83 18.04
N GLY A 82 -3.07 -0.96 19.30
CA GLY A 82 -2.54 -0.18 20.42
C GLY A 82 -3.13 1.25 20.48
N MET A 83 -2.29 2.28 20.66
CA MET A 83 -2.70 3.70 20.73
C MET A 83 -2.76 4.41 19.37
N LEU A 84 -2.44 3.71 18.27
CA LEU A 84 -2.39 4.27 16.93
C LEU A 84 -3.60 3.77 16.12
N SER A 85 -4.32 4.70 15.52
CA SER A 85 -5.31 4.43 14.47
C SER A 85 -4.51 3.93 13.26
N VAL A 86 -4.55 2.64 12.97
CA VAL A 86 -3.93 2.08 11.78
C VAL A 86 -5.03 1.73 10.81
N ASP A 87 -5.01 2.37 9.67
CA ASP A 87 -5.97 2.11 8.62
C ASP A 87 -5.33 1.13 7.63
N THR A 88 -6.16 0.24 7.08
CA THR A 88 -5.66 -0.88 6.27
C THR A 88 -6.16 -0.76 4.82
N LEU A 89 -5.25 -0.94 3.87
CA LEU A 89 -5.58 -1.05 2.46
C LEU A 89 -5.53 -2.52 2.05
N SER A 90 -6.65 -3.06 1.58
CA SER A 90 -6.69 -4.37 0.94
C SER A 90 -6.56 -4.17 -0.56
N CYS A 91 -5.53 -4.76 -1.13
CA CYS A 91 -5.15 -4.58 -2.53
C CYS A 91 -5.20 -5.93 -3.22
N ARG A 92 -5.95 -6.00 -4.32
CA ARG A 92 -6.12 -7.22 -5.12
C ARG A 92 -5.52 -7.03 -6.50
N GLY A 93 -4.53 -7.84 -6.84
CA GLY A 93 -3.91 -7.86 -8.16
C GLY A 93 -4.86 -8.46 -9.19
N LEU A 94 -5.18 -7.69 -10.23
CA LEU A 94 -5.93 -8.16 -11.39
C LEU A 94 -4.94 -8.39 -12.54
N TRP A 95 -4.70 -9.66 -12.85
CA TRP A 95 -3.94 -10.09 -14.02
C TRP A 95 -4.84 -9.96 -15.25
N LYS A 96 -4.42 -9.16 -16.25
CA LYS A 96 -5.09 -9.09 -17.56
C LYS A 96 -4.43 -10.00 -18.58
#